data_AF-A0A3D3CQG7-F1
#
_entry.id   AF-A0A3D3CQG7-F1
#
_cell.length_a   1.000
_cell.length_b   1.000
_cell.length_c   1.000
_cell.angle_alpha   90.00
_cell.angle_beta   90.00
_cell.angle_gamma   90.00
#
_symmetry.space_group_name_H-M   'P 1'
#
loop_
_entity.id
_entity.type
_entity.pdbx_description
1 polymer ?
#
loop_
_entity_poly.entity_id
_entity_poly.type
_entity_poly.pdbx_seq_one_letter_code
_entity_poly.pdbx_strand_id
1 'polypeptide(L)'
;MTFYQSSYGFSPSKDSLFKVSVTSGAKKEDISLRFGESFTIPGTNINGKIADFSPAIAVDESGKLFTYAETMNNPAVFIEFTEGGKQKYSRWILKRYPQTWTVPDATVEFKDLWGAQYTGLQVRRDPGVWIVYLGCLVMAVGLYAAFFMSHARIWITLKEEKGGVKAFIAASVNKNKIAFEQKIEKLAGGLNG
;
A
#
# COMPACT_ATOMS: atom_id res chain seq x y z
N MET A 1 13.97 20.02 41.07
CA MET A 1 14.22 18.72 40.41
C MET A 1 13.78 18.87 38.96
N THR A 2 14.72 18.99 38.04
CA THR A 2 14.43 19.27 36.63
C THR A 2 14.13 17.95 35.92
N PHE A 3 12.87 17.73 35.56
CA PHE A 3 12.45 16.56 34.81
C PHE A 3 13.02 16.65 33.39
N TYR A 4 13.94 15.73 33.07
CA TYR A 4 14.40 15.50 31.71
C TYR A 4 13.28 14.73 30.99
N GLN A 5 12.48 15.43 30.19
CA GLN A 5 11.48 14.78 29.37
C GLN A 5 12.23 14.04 28.25
N SER A 6 12.24 12.71 28.33
CA SER A 6 12.73 11.81 27.27
C SER A 6 12.11 12.22 25.93
N SER A 7 12.99 12.40 24.95
CA SER A 7 12.70 12.77 23.57
C SER A 7 11.44 12.06 23.03
N TYR A 8 10.36 12.82 22.88
CA TYR A 8 9.23 12.45 22.04
C TYR A 8 9.53 13.00 20.64
N GLY A 9 9.98 12.12 19.76
CA GLY A 9 10.29 12.46 18.39
C GLY A 9 10.48 11.20 17.58
N PHE A 10 9.86 11.18 16.40
CA PHE A 10 10.04 10.22 15.32
C PHE A 10 11.33 9.37 15.45
N SER A 11 11.22 8.09 15.80
CA SER A 11 12.37 7.18 15.84
C SER A 11 12.71 6.79 14.40
N PRO A 12 13.84 7.26 13.83
CA PRO A 12 14.22 6.85 12.49
C PRO A 12 14.47 5.34 12.50
N SER A 13 13.59 4.61 11.82
CA SER A 13 13.79 3.19 11.54
C SER A 13 15.10 3.02 10.78
N LYS A 14 15.74 1.84 10.90
CA LYS A 14 17.00 1.51 10.18
C LYS A 14 16.91 1.71 8.66
N ASP A 15 15.70 1.79 8.11
CA ASP A 15 15.40 1.97 6.69
C ASP A 15 15.12 3.43 6.29
N SER A 16 15.17 4.38 7.23
CA SER A 16 14.98 5.81 6.93
C SER A 16 16.20 6.37 6.18
N LEU A 17 15.98 6.84 4.96
CA LEU A 17 16.98 7.41 4.05
C LEU A 17 16.82 8.93 3.98
N PHE A 18 17.79 9.64 4.52
CA PHE A 18 17.93 11.08 4.47
C PHE A 18 18.67 11.46 3.19
N LYS A 19 18.01 12.19 2.29
CA LYS A 19 18.61 12.74 1.08
C LYS A 19 19.16 14.12 1.37
N VAL A 20 20.46 14.25 1.31
CA VAL A 20 21.20 15.48 1.59
C VAL A 20 22.02 15.85 0.37
N SER A 21 21.93 17.09 -0.07
CA SER A 21 22.72 17.63 -1.18
C SER A 21 23.82 18.50 -0.59
N VAL A 22 25.07 18.11 -0.79
CA VAL A 22 26.24 18.86 -0.32
C VAL A 22 26.89 19.55 -1.51
N THR A 23 27.06 20.86 -1.41
CA THR A 23 27.74 21.66 -2.44
C THR A 23 28.97 22.32 -1.82
N SER A 24 30.14 22.06 -2.37
CA SER A 24 31.41 22.66 -1.94
C SER A 24 32.09 23.27 -3.16
N GLY A 25 32.22 24.59 -3.18
CA GLY A 25 32.68 25.34 -4.36
C GLY A 25 31.80 25.07 -5.58
N ALA A 26 32.40 24.53 -6.65
CA ALA A 26 31.71 24.20 -7.90
C ALA A 26 31.18 22.75 -7.97
N LYS A 27 31.42 21.91 -6.95
CA LYS A 27 30.98 20.51 -6.94
C LYS A 27 29.75 20.34 -6.07
N LYS A 28 28.69 19.77 -6.66
CA LYS A 28 27.44 19.38 -6.00
C LYS A 28 27.35 17.86 -5.98
N GLU A 29 27.09 17.30 -4.81
CA GLU A 29 26.97 15.86 -4.59
C GLU A 29 25.69 15.55 -3.80
N ASP A 30 24.83 14.72 -4.38
CA ASP A 30 23.60 14.25 -3.74
C ASP A 30 23.90 12.94 -3.02
N ILE A 31 23.85 12.96 -1.68
CA ILE A 31 24.18 11.84 -0.82
C ILE A 31 22.90 11.35 -0.14
N SER A 32 22.70 10.03 -0.14
CA SER A 32 21.62 9.39 0.61
C SER A 32 22.24 8.64 1.80
N LEU A 33 21.85 9.02 3.01
CA LEU A 33 22.44 8.53 4.25
C LEU A 33 21.36 8.02 5.19
N ARG A 34 21.69 7.01 5.97
CA ARG A 34 20.84 6.55 7.07
C ARG A 34 21.11 7.38 8.33
N PHE A 35 20.20 7.28 9.29
CA PHE A 35 20.40 7.91 10.59
C PHE A 35 21.68 7.38 11.25
N GLY A 36 22.55 8.29 11.70
CA GLY A 36 23.84 7.94 12.30
C GLY A 36 24.95 7.59 11.31
N GLU A 37 24.69 7.54 10.00
CA GLU A 37 25.77 7.45 9.01
C GLU A 37 26.49 8.79 8.87
N SER A 38 27.79 8.70 8.57
CA SER A 38 28.65 9.85 8.33
C SER A 38 28.96 9.98 6.84
N PHE A 39 29.09 11.21 6.36
CA PHE A 39 29.52 11.55 5.00
C PHE A 39 30.65 12.55 5.06
N THR A 40 31.51 12.56 4.05
CA THR A 40 32.58 13.55 3.92
C THR A 40 32.14 14.65 2.99
N ILE A 41 32.43 15.90 3.35
CA ILE A 41 32.15 17.05 2.49
C ILE A 41 33.17 17.09 1.34
N PRO A 42 32.74 17.12 0.06
CA PRO A 42 33.66 17.12 -1.08
C PRO A 42 34.63 18.30 -1.02
N GLY A 43 35.93 18.01 -1.16
CA GLY A 43 36.99 19.04 -1.12
C GLY A 43 37.46 19.45 0.28
N THR A 44 36.97 18.81 1.34
CA THR A 44 37.46 19.02 2.72
C THR A 44 37.66 17.68 3.45
N ASN A 45 38.31 17.71 4.62
CA ASN A 45 38.46 16.54 5.51
C ASN A 45 37.38 16.49 6.61
N ILE A 46 36.24 17.14 6.36
CA ILE A 46 35.16 17.26 7.33
C ILE A 46 34.13 16.18 7.09
N ASN A 47 33.83 15.42 8.14
CA ASN A 47 32.79 14.41 8.17
C ASN A 47 31.54 14.95 8.86
N GLY A 48 30.43 15.04 8.15
CA GLY A 48 29.11 15.29 8.71
C GLY A 48 28.44 13.99 9.13
N LYS A 49 27.80 13.95 10.30
CA LYS A 49 26.99 12.83 10.77
C LYS A 49 25.60 13.33 11.15
N ILE A 50 24.57 12.62 10.70
CA ILE A 50 23.19 12.92 11.13
C ILE A 50 23.02 12.38 12.55
N ALA A 51 23.04 13.29 13.52
CA ALA A 51 22.98 12.96 14.94
C ALA A 51 21.56 13.04 15.50
N ASP A 52 20.70 13.90 14.93
CA ASP A 52 19.30 14.03 15.34
C ASP A 52 18.39 14.48 14.18
N PHE A 53 17.09 14.31 14.35
CA PHE A 53 16.07 14.70 13.38
C PHE A 53 14.79 15.17 14.06
N SER A 54 14.19 16.25 13.54
CA SER A 54 12.89 16.75 13.99
C SER A 54 11.96 16.93 12.80
N PRO A 55 10.75 16.34 12.80
CA PRO A 55 9.77 16.52 11.71
C PRO A 55 9.08 17.89 11.74
N ALA A 56 9.10 18.57 12.88
CA ALA A 56 8.47 19.88 13.08
C ALA A 56 9.21 20.70 14.14
N ILE A 57 10.38 21.22 13.78
CA ILE A 57 11.19 22.04 14.68
C ILE A 57 10.63 23.47 14.77
N ALA A 58 10.61 24.03 15.98
CA ALA A 58 10.33 25.43 16.25
C ALA A 58 11.25 25.96 17.35
N VAL A 59 11.34 27.28 17.44
CA VAL A 59 12.08 27.99 18.49
C VAL A 59 11.05 28.58 19.44
N ASP A 60 11.19 28.30 20.73
CA ASP A 60 10.35 28.89 21.77
C ASP A 60 10.79 30.34 22.08
N GLU A 61 9.99 31.10 22.84
CA GLU A 61 10.33 32.49 23.25
C GLU A 61 11.68 32.57 23.99
N SER A 62 12.08 31.49 24.65
CA SER A 62 13.37 31.36 25.34
C SER A 62 14.56 31.02 24.41
N GLY A 63 14.34 30.92 23.10
CA GLY A 63 15.36 30.55 22.11
C GLY A 63 15.69 29.05 22.08
N LYS A 64 14.97 28.22 22.83
CA LYS A 64 15.16 26.76 22.85
C LYS A 64 14.45 26.12 21.68
N LEU A 65 15.14 25.19 21.01
CA LEU A 65 14.57 24.38 19.95
C LEU A 65 13.70 23.27 20.55
N PHE A 66 12.48 23.12 20.04
CA PHE A 66 11.58 22.05 20.41
C PHE A 66 10.82 21.53 19.20
N THR A 67 10.42 20.25 19.26
CA THR A 67 9.54 19.64 18.27
C THR A 67 8.10 19.86 18.70
N TYR A 68 7.30 20.60 17.93
CA TYR A 68 5.92 20.92 18.28
C TYR A 68 4.88 19.94 17.72
N ALA A 69 5.27 19.10 16.75
CA ALA A 69 4.39 18.11 16.14
C ALA A 69 5.17 16.87 15.68
N GLU A 70 4.50 15.72 15.66
CA GLU A 70 5.07 14.46 15.14
C GLU A 70 4.90 14.33 13.61
N THR A 71 4.15 15.25 12.99
CA THR A 71 3.93 15.29 11.54
C THR A 71 5.00 16.12 10.83
N MET A 72 5.23 15.82 9.54
CA MET A 72 6.27 16.46 8.72
C MET A 72 5.92 17.91 8.33
N ASN A 73 5.79 18.81 9.31
CA ASN A 73 5.41 20.20 9.05
C ASN A 73 6.62 21.14 8.94
N ASN A 74 7.70 20.92 9.67
CA ASN A 74 8.92 21.72 9.50
C ASN A 74 10.15 20.84 9.72
N PRO A 75 10.47 19.97 8.74
CA PRO A 75 11.45 18.94 8.97
C PRO A 75 12.87 19.51 8.91
N ALA A 76 13.68 19.08 9.88
CA ALA A 76 15.02 19.55 10.11
C ALA A 76 15.93 18.39 10.52
N VAL A 77 17.15 18.41 10.03
CA VAL A 77 18.19 17.44 10.41
C VAL A 77 19.26 18.14 11.22
N PHE A 78 19.71 17.50 12.29
CA PHE A 78 20.85 17.95 13.08
C PHE A 78 22.10 17.23 12.59
N ILE A 79 23.03 17.99 12.04
CA ILE A 79 24.28 17.45 11.52
C ILE A 79 25.43 17.91 12.40
N GLU A 80 26.20 16.94 12.89
CA GLU A 80 27.45 17.16 13.59
C GLU A 80 28.61 17.01 12.62
N PHE A 81 29.41 18.06 12.51
CA PHE A 81 30.59 18.10 11.65
C PHE A 81 31.83 17.85 12.48
N THR A 82 32.61 16.86 12.07
CA THR A 82 33.83 16.39 12.74
C THR A 82 35.01 16.49 11.78
N GLU A 83 36.17 16.92 12.26
CA GLU A 83 37.40 17.02 11.47
C GLU A 83 38.52 16.31 12.24
N GLY A 84 39.15 15.29 11.63
CA GLY A 84 40.17 14.48 12.31
C GLY A 84 39.68 13.80 13.60
N GLY A 85 38.40 13.46 13.68
CA GLY A 85 37.79 12.81 14.86
C GLY A 85 37.38 13.77 15.99
N LYS A 86 37.58 15.09 15.83
CA LYS A 86 37.09 16.10 16.79
C LYS A 86 35.85 16.80 16.25
N GLN A 87 34.82 16.97 17.07
CA GLN A 87 33.64 17.77 16.73
C GLN A 87 34.03 19.23 16.56
N LYS A 88 33.82 19.77 15.36
CA LYS A 88 34.16 21.14 15.00
C LYS A 88 32.97 22.06 15.25
N TYR A 89 31.81 21.68 14.72
CA TYR A 89 30.54 22.40 14.91
C TYR A 89 29.35 21.50 14.62
N SER A 90 28.16 21.93 15.02
CA SER A 90 26.90 21.25 14.75
C SER A 90 25.82 22.25 14.40
N ARG A 91 24.93 21.90 13.46
CA ARG A 91 23.87 22.81 13.01
C ARG A 91 22.59 22.04 12.68
N TRP A 92 21.46 22.66 13.00
CA TRP A 92 20.17 22.27 12.43
C TRP A 92 20.04 22.83 11.02
N ILE A 93 19.76 21.94 10.07
CA ILE A 93 19.52 22.25 8.67
C ILE A 93 18.05 21.98 8.39
N LEU A 94 17.30 23.04 8.14
CA LEU A 94 15.86 22.99 7.96
C LEU A 94 15.55 22.93 6.46
N LYS A 95 14.74 21.96 6.03
CA LYS A 95 14.33 21.84 4.62
C LYS A 95 13.60 23.09 4.10
N ARG A 96 12.89 23.81 4.97
CA ARG A 96 12.09 24.99 4.58
C ARG A 96 12.84 26.32 4.67
N TYR A 97 14.04 26.35 5.26
CA TYR A 97 14.78 27.60 5.50
C TYR A 97 16.17 27.53 4.88
N PRO A 98 16.33 28.03 3.63
CA PRO A 98 17.62 28.01 2.92
C PRO A 98 18.76 28.71 3.64
N GLN A 99 18.44 29.67 4.52
CA GLN A 99 19.40 30.36 5.39
C GLN A 99 20.20 29.39 6.28
N THR A 100 19.65 28.21 6.59
CA THR A 100 20.29 27.19 7.43
C THR A 100 21.19 26.23 6.65
N TRP A 101 21.17 26.30 5.31
CA TRP A 101 21.92 25.38 4.46
C TRP A 101 23.39 25.78 4.34
N THR A 102 23.69 27.07 4.48
CA THR A 102 25.06 27.59 4.41
C THR A 102 25.81 27.23 5.69
N VAL A 103 26.80 26.35 5.57
CA VAL A 103 27.78 26.06 6.62
C VAL A 103 29.15 26.65 6.21
N PRO A 104 30.10 26.86 7.16
CA PRO A 104 31.35 27.55 6.86
C PRO A 104 32.14 26.95 5.68
N ASP A 105 32.06 25.62 5.50
CA ASP A 105 32.87 24.88 4.54
C ASP A 105 32.09 24.40 3.31
N ALA A 106 30.74 24.49 3.31
CA ALA A 106 29.87 23.99 2.25
C ALA A 106 28.44 24.52 2.35
N THR A 107 27.62 24.26 1.34
CA THR A 107 26.16 24.38 1.43
C THR A 107 25.56 22.98 1.52
N VAL A 108 24.91 22.69 2.64
CA VAL A 108 24.27 21.40 2.91
C VAL A 108 22.76 21.60 2.90
N GLU A 109 22.10 21.05 1.88
CA GLU A 109 20.66 21.14 1.67
C GLU A 109 20.00 19.81 2.05
N PHE A 110 19.01 19.85 2.94
CA PHE A 110 18.18 18.69 3.25
C PHE A 110 17.03 18.58 2.25
N LYS A 111 17.19 17.70 1.24
CA LYS A 111 16.22 17.54 0.15
C LYS A 111 14.99 16.78 0.59
N ASP A 112 15.16 15.59 1.16
CA ASP A 112 14.01 14.74 1.45
C ASP A 112 14.29 13.63 2.46
N LEU A 113 13.21 13.06 3.01
CA LEU A 113 13.27 11.90 3.89
C LEU A 113 12.40 10.76 3.33
N TRP A 114 13.05 9.69 2.91
CA TRP A 114 12.42 8.47 2.42
C TRP A 114 12.40 7.40 3.53
N GLY A 115 11.40 6.54 3.52
CA GLY A 115 11.33 5.40 4.46
C GLY A 115 10.94 5.75 5.91
N ALA A 116 10.82 7.04 6.23
CA ALA A 116 10.35 7.49 7.54
C ALA A 116 8.84 7.34 7.73
N GLN A 117 8.08 7.55 6.66
CA GLN A 117 6.64 7.34 6.70
C GLN A 117 6.37 5.85 6.48
N TYR A 118 6.31 5.07 7.56
CA TYR A 118 5.39 3.93 7.59
C TYR A 118 4.00 4.55 7.55
N THR A 119 3.53 4.92 6.36
CA THR A 119 2.10 5.14 6.20
C THR A 119 1.47 3.84 6.67
N GLY A 120 0.51 3.95 7.58
CA GLY A 120 -0.26 2.82 8.09
C GLY A 120 -1.13 2.17 7.00
N LEU A 121 -0.61 2.01 5.78
CA LEU A 121 -0.86 0.82 4.98
C LEU A 121 -0.28 -0.38 5.75
N GLN A 122 -0.84 -0.64 6.93
CA GLN A 122 -1.11 -1.99 7.33
C GLN A 122 -1.86 -2.58 6.15
N VAL A 123 -1.14 -3.32 5.32
CA VAL A 123 -1.75 -4.40 4.56
C VAL A 123 -2.27 -5.35 5.62
N ARG A 124 -3.45 -5.04 6.18
CA ARG A 124 -4.25 -6.01 6.90
C ARG A 124 -4.60 -7.04 5.86
N ARG A 125 -3.76 -8.06 5.78
CA ARG A 125 -4.08 -9.28 5.06
C ARG A 125 -5.13 -9.96 5.90
N ASP A 126 -6.39 -9.55 5.72
CA ASP A 126 -7.52 -10.16 6.42
C ASP A 126 -7.77 -11.54 5.78
N PRO A 127 -7.39 -12.64 6.45
CA PRO A 127 -7.49 -13.97 5.86
C PRO A 127 -8.95 -14.41 5.64
N GLY A 128 -9.92 -13.67 6.21
CA GLY A 128 -11.35 -13.91 6.05
C GLY A 128 -11.94 -13.49 4.70
N VAL A 129 -11.23 -12.67 3.91
CA VAL A 129 -11.73 -12.23 2.58
C VAL A 129 -12.02 -13.42 1.66
N TRP A 130 -11.24 -14.50 1.76
CA TRP A 130 -11.44 -15.72 0.98
C TRP A 130 -12.77 -16.42 1.33
N ILE A 131 -13.17 -16.42 2.60
CA ILE A 131 -14.44 -17.03 3.03
C ILE A 131 -15.65 -16.24 2.50
N VAL A 132 -15.53 -14.91 2.44
CA VAL A 132 -16.58 -14.02 1.94
C VAL A 132 -16.80 -14.24 0.44
N TYR A 133 -15.72 -14.34 -0.34
CA TYR A 133 -15.81 -14.68 -1.77
C TYR A 133 -16.43 -16.06 -2.00
N LEU A 134 -16.07 -17.05 -1.18
CA LEU A 134 -16.63 -18.40 -1.26
C LEU A 134 -18.15 -18.36 -1.00
N GLY A 135 -18.59 -17.63 0.03
CA GLY A 135 -20.02 -17.42 0.31
C GLY A 135 -20.76 -16.69 -0.82
N CYS A 136 -20.17 -15.62 -1.36
CA CYS A 136 -20.73 -14.88 -2.49
C CYS A 136 -20.88 -15.76 -3.74
N LEU A 137 -19.88 -16.60 -4.03
CA LEU A 137 -19.90 -17.52 -5.16
C LEU A 137 -20.99 -18.60 -4.99
N VAL A 138 -21.11 -19.20 -3.81
CA VAL A 138 -22.16 -20.18 -3.51
C VAL A 138 -23.55 -19.54 -3.63
N MET A 139 -23.74 -18.32 -3.12
CA MET A 139 -25.00 -17.60 -3.28
C MET A 139 -25.33 -17.32 -4.75
N ALA A 140 -24.36 -16.85 -5.54
CA ALA A 140 -24.55 -16.58 -6.96
C ALA A 140 -24.94 -17.85 -7.74
N VAL A 141 -24.27 -18.98 -7.47
CA VAL A 141 -24.59 -20.28 -8.07
C VAL A 141 -25.96 -20.79 -7.61
N GLY A 142 -26.29 -20.66 -6.33
CA GLY A 142 -27.59 -21.06 -5.79
C GLY A 142 -28.73 -20.25 -6.41
N LEU A 143 -28.56 -18.94 -6.57
CA LEU A 143 -29.50 -18.07 -7.24
C LEU A 143 -29.64 -18.46 -8.72
N TYR A 144 -28.51 -18.70 -9.40
CA TYR A 144 -28.49 -19.16 -10.80
C TYR A 144 -29.24 -20.48 -10.96
N ALA A 145 -28.97 -21.47 -10.11
CA ALA A 145 -29.66 -22.75 -10.10
C ALA A 145 -31.16 -22.58 -9.80
N ALA A 146 -31.55 -21.74 -8.85
CA ALA A 146 -32.96 -21.49 -8.56
C ALA A 146 -33.70 -20.86 -9.77
N PHE A 147 -33.06 -19.95 -10.50
CA PHE A 147 -33.65 -19.32 -11.68
C PHE A 147 -33.64 -20.22 -12.93
N PHE A 148 -32.61 -21.03 -13.14
CA PHE A 148 -32.45 -21.87 -14.34
C PHE A 148 -33.01 -23.30 -14.19
N MET A 149 -32.98 -23.88 -12.99
CA MET A 149 -33.50 -25.23 -12.71
C MET A 149 -35.03 -25.26 -12.54
N SER A 150 -35.69 -24.11 -12.66
CA SER A 150 -37.13 -24.03 -12.58
C SER A 150 -37.79 -24.34 -13.93
N HIS A 151 -38.17 -25.62 -14.06
CA HIS A 151 -39.22 -26.24 -14.91
C HIS A 151 -38.86 -26.76 -16.31
N ALA A 152 -38.55 -28.07 -16.37
CA ALA A 152 -39.13 -28.97 -17.36
C ALA A 152 -39.79 -30.14 -16.62
N ARG A 153 -41.13 -30.19 -16.56
CA ARG A 153 -41.86 -31.37 -16.10
C ARG A 153 -42.24 -32.20 -17.31
N ILE A 154 -41.68 -33.41 -17.40
CA ILE A 154 -41.99 -34.38 -18.47
C ILE A 154 -42.94 -35.44 -17.88
N TRP A 155 -44.10 -35.60 -18.49
CA TRP A 155 -45.10 -36.60 -18.17
C TRP A 155 -45.15 -37.61 -19.32
N ILE A 156 -44.91 -38.89 -19.03
CA ILE A 156 -44.98 -39.95 -20.03
C ILE A 156 -46.16 -40.84 -19.63
N THR A 157 -47.20 -40.85 -20.45
CA THR A 157 -48.39 -41.69 -20.28
C THR A 157 -48.40 -42.74 -21.39
N LEU A 158 -48.29 -44.01 -20.99
CA LEU A 158 -48.44 -45.14 -21.90
C LEU A 158 -49.91 -45.58 -21.89
N LYS A 159 -50.56 -45.60 -23.06
CA LYS A 159 -51.91 -46.17 -23.21
C LYS A 159 -51.83 -47.35 -24.18
N GLU A 160 -52.22 -48.53 -23.71
CA GLU A 160 -52.43 -49.69 -24.57
C GLU A 160 -53.77 -49.60 -25.28
N GLU A 161 -53.75 -49.75 -26.60
CA GLU A 161 -54.95 -49.90 -27.42
C GLU A 161 -54.81 -51.19 -28.26
N LYS A 162 -55.92 -51.90 -28.50
CA LYS A 162 -55.95 -53.27 -29.04
C LYS A 162 -55.01 -53.45 -30.25
N GLY A 163 -53.87 -54.10 -30.00
CA GLY A 163 -52.89 -54.50 -31.02
C GLY A 163 -51.58 -53.71 -31.04
N GLY A 164 -51.39 -52.69 -30.19
CA GLY A 164 -50.11 -51.99 -30.06
C GLY A 164 -50.05 -50.96 -28.93
N VAL A 165 -48.86 -50.73 -28.38
CA VAL A 165 -48.63 -49.75 -27.31
C VAL A 165 -48.39 -48.36 -27.91
N LYS A 166 -49.22 -47.37 -27.58
CA LYS A 166 -48.97 -45.95 -27.91
C LYS A 166 -48.43 -45.23 -26.68
N ALA A 167 -47.21 -44.72 -26.79
CA ALA A 167 -46.60 -43.86 -25.77
C ALA A 167 -46.94 -42.38 -26.05
N PHE A 168 -47.64 -41.72 -25.13
CA PHE A 168 -47.85 -40.28 -25.15
C PHE A 168 -46.82 -39.60 -24.25
N ILE A 169 -45.92 -38.83 -24.86
CA ILE A 169 -44.93 -38.02 -24.15
C ILE A 169 -45.45 -36.58 -24.16
N ALA A 170 -45.84 -36.07 -23.00
CA ALA A 170 -46.28 -34.69 -22.80
C ALA A 170 -45.30 -33.97 -21.88
N ALA A 171 -44.68 -32.89 -22.33
CA ALA A 171 -43.71 -32.17 -21.52
C ALA A 171 -44.04 -30.68 -21.47
N SER A 172 -43.99 -30.10 -20.27
CA SER A 172 -44.24 -28.69 -20.02
C SER A 172 -42.98 -28.03 -19.46
N VAL A 173 -42.47 -27.05 -20.19
CA VAL A 173 -41.25 -26.31 -19.87
C VAL A 173 -41.63 -24.85 -19.67
N ASN A 174 -41.24 -24.24 -18.55
CA ASN A 174 -41.66 -22.88 -18.19
C ASN A 174 -40.80 -21.81 -18.90
N LYS A 175 -39.56 -22.12 -19.31
CA LYS A 175 -38.74 -21.27 -20.18
C LYS A 175 -37.94 -22.10 -21.19
N ASN A 176 -37.83 -21.59 -22.42
CA ASN A 176 -37.09 -22.15 -23.56
C ASN A 176 -37.79 -23.31 -24.33
N LYS A 177 -39.04 -23.09 -24.76
CA LYS A 177 -39.82 -24.04 -25.59
C LYS A 177 -39.09 -24.48 -26.87
N ILE A 178 -38.43 -23.55 -27.56
CA ILE A 178 -37.83 -23.78 -28.89
C ILE A 178 -36.68 -24.80 -28.82
N ALA A 179 -35.78 -24.69 -27.84
CA ALA A 179 -34.68 -25.65 -27.67
C ALA A 179 -35.15 -27.05 -27.25
N PHE A 180 -36.31 -27.12 -26.59
CA PHE A 180 -36.89 -28.37 -26.12
C PHE A 180 -37.68 -29.09 -27.23
N GLU A 181 -38.40 -28.35 -28.07
CA GLU A 181 -39.04 -28.87 -29.30
C GLU A 181 -38.00 -29.51 -30.23
N GLN A 182 -36.86 -28.83 -30.46
CA GLN A 182 -35.77 -29.40 -31.27
C GLN A 182 -35.20 -30.71 -30.70
N LYS A 183 -35.11 -30.84 -29.36
CA LYS A 183 -34.67 -32.10 -28.72
C LYS A 183 -35.70 -33.21 -28.88
N ILE A 184 -36.98 -32.90 -28.75
CA ILE A 184 -38.07 -33.89 -28.94
C ILE A 184 -38.15 -34.34 -30.38
N GLU A 185 -38.04 -33.43 -31.35
CA GLU A 185 -38.07 -33.77 -32.78
C GLU A 185 -36.90 -34.67 -33.17
N LYS A 186 -35.71 -34.42 -32.58
CA LYS A 186 -34.54 -35.28 -32.78
C LYS A 186 -34.71 -36.68 -32.16
N LEU A 187 -35.37 -36.77 -31.00
CA LEU A 187 -35.70 -38.06 -30.37
C LEU A 187 -36.80 -38.82 -31.13
N ALA A 188 -37.83 -38.11 -31.63
CA ALA A 188 -38.91 -38.69 -32.42
C ALA A 188 -38.40 -39.16 -33.80
N GLY A 189 -37.52 -38.39 -34.45
CA GLY A 189 -36.88 -38.78 -35.70
C GLY A 189 -35.98 -40.02 -35.57
N GLY A 190 -35.37 -40.26 -34.41
CA GLY A 190 -34.57 -41.45 -34.14
C GLY A 190 -35.39 -42.72 -33.83
N LEU A 191 -36.68 -42.60 -33.55
CA LEU A 191 -37.58 -43.74 -33.29
C LEU A 191 -38.32 -44.23 -34.54
N ASN A 192 -38.26 -43.50 -35.65
CA ASN A 192 -38.87 -43.85 -36.95
C ASN A 192 -37.86 -44.52 -37.92
N GLY A 193 -36.75 -45.04 -37.40
CA GLY A 193 -35.75 -45.82 -38.13
C GLY A 193 -35.80 -47.29 -37.77
#